data_AF-A0A2M7K2J0-F1
#
_entry.id   AF-A0A2M7K2J0-F1
#
_cell.length_a   1.000
_cell.length_b   1.000
_cell.length_c   1.000
_cell.angle_alpha   90.00
_cell.angle_beta   90.00
_cell.angle_gamma   90.00
#
_symmetry.space_group_name_H-M   'P 1'
#
loop_
_entity.id
_entity.type
_entity.pdbx_description
1 polymer ?
#
loop_
_entity_poly.entity_id
_entity_poly.type
_entity_poly.pdbx_seq_one_letter_code
_entity_poly.pdbx_strand_id
1 'polypeptide(L)'
;MDGFSYFNIFETKGIEYLAIIAFLALLIPFWVVLNKQVKITKQIQNALGILSANILRIPQGLFYSKNHTWIHLEKSGVANLGLDDLLQHLTGEVKFSNLINPGEIINKGDLLAKIEHNSKLLKIFSPISGKILKTNSMLNKSPEMLNEDPYGKGWIYKIKPSNWIAETNSCFFAEDATNWATKELEKVKDFLIVSMGKHSHEPSIITLQDGGELRNNTLSELPNEVWQDFQKEFLNHT
;
A
#
# COMPACT_ATOMS: atom_id res chain seq x y z
N MET A 1 -23.26 -78.43 -16.14
CA MET A 1 -23.82 -77.57 -15.08
C MET A 1 -22.63 -77.06 -14.30
N ASP A 2 -22.09 -75.92 -14.71
CA ASP A 2 -20.96 -75.30 -14.02
C ASP A 2 -21.50 -74.46 -12.86
N GLY A 3 -21.03 -74.77 -11.65
CA GLY A 3 -21.40 -74.06 -10.44
C GLY A 3 -20.74 -72.69 -10.40
N PHE A 4 -21.55 -71.63 -10.36
CA PHE A 4 -21.05 -70.27 -10.13
C PHE A 4 -20.46 -70.18 -8.71
N SER A 5 -19.14 -69.98 -8.62
CA SER A 5 -18.47 -69.65 -7.36
C SER A 5 -18.69 -68.17 -7.04
N TYR A 6 -19.50 -67.90 -6.02
CA TYR A 6 -19.70 -66.54 -5.50
C TYR A 6 -18.49 -66.15 -4.65
N PHE A 7 -17.57 -65.38 -5.21
CA PHE A 7 -16.54 -64.69 -4.43
C PHE A 7 -17.17 -63.47 -3.75
N ASN A 8 -17.27 -63.52 -2.42
CA ASN A 8 -17.77 -62.43 -1.60
C ASN A 8 -16.71 -61.33 -1.52
N ILE A 9 -16.69 -60.43 -2.51
CA ILE A 9 -15.72 -59.32 -2.67
C ILE A 9 -15.65 -58.38 -1.46
N PHE A 10 -16.64 -58.41 -0.56
CA PHE A 10 -16.68 -57.63 0.67
C PHE A 10 -15.84 -58.22 1.81
N GLU A 11 -15.59 -59.53 1.85
CA GLU A 11 -14.84 -60.16 2.94
C GLU A 11 -13.34 -59.84 2.90
N THR A 12 -12.75 -59.67 1.71
CA THR A 12 -11.30 -59.44 1.57
C THR A 12 -10.91 -57.96 1.52
N LYS A 13 -11.80 -57.07 1.05
CA LYS A 13 -11.50 -55.63 0.89
C LYS A 13 -12.28 -54.71 1.83
N GLY A 14 -13.26 -55.22 2.58
CA GLY A 14 -14.09 -54.40 3.48
C GLY A 14 -13.27 -53.65 4.53
N ILE A 15 -12.22 -54.28 5.06
CA ILE A 15 -11.32 -53.67 6.06
C ILE A 15 -10.49 -52.54 5.44
N GLU A 16 -10.02 -52.69 4.21
CA GLU A 16 -9.24 -51.66 3.50
C GLU A 16 -10.08 -50.41 3.25
N TYR A 17 -11.34 -50.58 2.82
CA TYR A 17 -12.27 -49.46 2.65
C TYR A 17 -12.59 -48.74 3.97
N LEU A 18 -12.78 -49.49 5.05
CA LEU A 18 -12.98 -48.90 6.38
C LEU A 18 -11.75 -48.12 6.86
N ALA A 19 -10.54 -48.63 6.60
CA ALA A 19 -9.30 -47.93 6.94
C ALA A 19 -9.14 -46.62 6.14
N ILE A 20 -9.45 -46.63 4.85
CA ILE A 20 -9.38 -45.44 3.99
C ILE A 20 -10.41 -44.39 4.43
N ILE A 21 -11.64 -44.79 4.73
CA ILE A 21 -12.69 -43.86 5.19
C ILE A 21 -12.31 -43.25 6.55
N ALA A 22 -11.78 -44.05 7.47
CA ALA A 22 -11.30 -43.56 8.77
C ALA A 22 -10.12 -42.57 8.61
N PHE A 23 -9.19 -42.85 7.70
CA PHE A 23 -8.08 -41.96 7.38
C PHE A 23 -8.54 -40.63 6.78
N LEU A 24 -9.48 -40.66 5.82
CA LEU A 24 -10.05 -39.46 5.22
C LEU A 24 -10.87 -38.64 6.22
N ALA A 25 -11.60 -39.29 7.13
CA ALA A 25 -12.33 -38.61 8.19
C ALA A 25 -11.39 -37.86 9.15
N LEU A 26 -10.18 -38.37 9.38
CA LEU A 26 -9.14 -37.74 10.19
C LEU A 26 -8.57 -36.48 9.53
N LEU A 27 -8.61 -36.39 8.20
CA LEU A 27 -8.21 -35.20 7.45
C LEU A 27 -9.25 -34.07 7.48
N ILE A 28 -10.52 -34.36 7.80
CA ILE A 28 -11.58 -33.34 7.87
C ILE A 28 -11.28 -32.25 8.92
N PRO A 29 -10.97 -32.57 10.20
CA PRO A 29 -10.63 -31.53 11.18
C PRO A 29 -9.35 -30.77 10.79
N PHE A 30 -8.37 -31.44 10.18
CA PHE A 30 -7.16 -30.81 9.67
C PHE A 30 -7.46 -29.83 8.53
N TRP A 31 -8.31 -30.21 7.58
CA TRP A 31 -8.78 -29.36 6.48
C TRP A 31 -9.59 -28.17 7.00
N VAL A 32 -10.45 -28.37 8.00
CA VAL A 32 -11.20 -27.28 8.66
C VAL A 32 -10.27 -26.31 9.39
N VAL A 33 -9.15 -26.78 9.96
CA VAL A 33 -8.14 -25.91 10.59
C VAL A 33 -7.35 -25.12 9.54
N LEU A 34 -6.96 -25.76 8.44
CA LEU A 34 -6.25 -25.11 7.32
C LEU A 34 -7.10 -24.08 6.58
N ASN A 35 -8.42 -24.31 6.48
CA ASN A 35 -9.34 -23.42 5.78
C ASN A 35 -10.08 -22.43 6.70
N LYS A 36 -9.78 -22.45 8.01
CA LYS A 36 -10.24 -21.40 8.92
C LYS A 36 -9.42 -20.15 8.63
N GLN A 37 -10.05 -19.17 7.99
CA GLN A 37 -9.54 -17.81 7.93
C GLN A 37 -9.22 -17.36 9.36
N VAL A 38 -7.94 -17.10 9.63
CA VAL A 38 -7.48 -16.64 10.94
C VAL A 38 -8.21 -15.32 11.24
N LYS A 39 -9.12 -15.31 12.22
CA LYS A 39 -9.69 -14.07 12.74
C LYS A 39 -8.58 -13.36 13.52
N ILE A 40 -7.84 -12.50 12.83
CA ILE A 40 -6.78 -11.70 13.44
C ILE A 40 -7.43 -10.85 14.54
N THR A 41 -7.05 -11.10 15.80
CA THR A 41 -7.56 -10.38 16.97
C THR A 41 -7.06 -8.94 17.00
N LYS A 42 -7.86 -8.01 17.53
CA LYS A 42 -7.55 -6.57 17.66
C LYS A 42 -6.18 -6.29 18.30
N GLN A 43 -5.72 -7.16 19.20
CA GLN A 43 -4.41 -7.08 19.85
C GLN A 43 -3.24 -7.41 18.91
N ILE A 44 -3.43 -8.37 18.00
CA ILE A 44 -2.44 -8.74 16.97
C ILE A 44 -2.47 -7.69 15.85
N GLN A 45 -3.63 -7.13 15.51
CA GLN A 45 -3.74 -5.94 14.65
C GLN A 45 -3.04 -4.73 15.25
N ASN A 46 -3.17 -4.48 16.55
CA ASN A 46 -2.47 -3.39 17.22
C ASN A 46 -0.96 -3.67 17.30
N ALA A 47 -0.53 -4.90 17.55
CA ALA A 47 0.89 -5.26 17.58
C ALA A 47 1.53 -5.21 16.18
N LEU A 48 0.88 -5.76 15.15
CA LEU A 48 1.28 -5.59 13.74
C LEU A 48 1.23 -4.12 13.33
N GLY A 49 0.22 -3.39 13.79
CA GLY A 49 0.09 -1.95 13.61
C GLY A 49 1.22 -1.17 14.28
N ILE A 50 1.71 -1.59 15.46
CA ILE A 50 2.86 -0.98 16.16
C ILE A 50 4.18 -1.33 15.47
N LEU A 51 4.35 -2.57 15.01
CA LEU A 51 5.55 -3.02 14.27
C LEU A 51 5.62 -2.34 12.89
N SER A 52 4.49 -2.22 12.21
CA SER A 52 4.30 -1.45 10.97
C SER A 52 4.41 0.07 11.20
N ALA A 53 3.91 0.59 12.32
CA ALA A 53 4.01 2.00 12.69
C ALA A 53 5.42 2.43 13.10
N ASN A 54 6.31 1.51 13.49
CA ASN A 54 7.73 1.82 13.62
C ASN A 54 8.38 2.18 12.27
N ILE A 55 7.73 1.83 11.14
CA ILE A 55 8.19 2.14 9.78
C ILE A 55 7.46 3.37 9.20
N LEU A 56 6.21 3.63 9.59
CA LEU A 56 5.39 4.71 9.04
C LEU A 56 5.07 5.81 10.05
N ARG A 57 5.57 7.02 9.79
CA ARG A 57 5.24 8.24 10.54
C ARG A 57 3.88 8.76 10.09
N ILE A 58 2.84 8.63 10.91
CA ILE A 58 1.52 9.19 10.63
C ILE A 58 1.15 10.23 11.69
N PRO A 59 1.62 11.48 11.57
CA PRO A 59 1.27 12.54 12.51
C PRO A 59 -0.24 12.80 12.54
N GLN A 60 -0.73 13.06 13.75
CA GLN A 60 -2.10 13.49 13.98
C GLN A 60 -2.29 14.94 13.52
N GLY A 61 -3.50 15.31 13.12
CA GLY A 61 -3.82 16.68 12.68
C GLY A 61 -3.61 16.96 11.20
N LEU A 62 -3.29 15.93 10.40
CA LEU A 62 -3.22 16.00 8.94
C LEU A 62 -4.35 15.18 8.30
N PHE A 63 -4.81 15.64 7.15
CA PHE A 63 -5.70 14.87 6.28
C PHE A 63 -4.86 14.11 5.26
N TYR A 64 -5.18 12.85 5.02
CA TYR A 64 -4.50 11.98 4.06
C TYR A 64 -5.44 11.60 2.93
N SER A 65 -4.95 11.65 1.70
CA SER A 65 -5.70 11.22 0.53
C SER A 65 -5.26 9.85 0.06
N LYS A 66 -6.13 9.18 -0.70
CA LYS A 66 -5.79 7.89 -1.34
C LYS A 66 -4.64 7.99 -2.35
N ASN A 67 -4.30 9.20 -2.81
CA ASN A 67 -3.22 9.42 -3.77
C ASN A 67 -1.86 9.65 -3.07
N HIS A 68 -1.72 9.15 -1.84
CA HIS A 68 -0.50 9.30 -1.02
C HIS A 68 -0.04 10.74 -0.82
N THR A 69 -1.00 11.66 -0.68
CA THR A 69 -0.75 13.06 -0.34
C THR A 69 -1.36 13.41 1.00
N TRP A 70 -0.72 14.33 1.72
CA TRP A 70 -1.23 14.87 2.97
C TRP A 70 -1.60 16.35 2.82
N ILE A 71 -2.51 16.81 3.69
CA ILE A 71 -3.00 18.17 3.76
C ILE A 71 -3.00 18.65 5.21
N HIS A 72 -2.38 19.80 5.46
CA HIS A 72 -2.40 20.46 6.76
C HIS A 72 -2.98 21.88 6.63
N LEU A 73 -4.13 22.13 7.25
CA LEU A 73 -4.76 23.45 7.24
C LEU A 73 -4.15 24.35 8.33
N GLU A 74 -3.47 25.40 7.91
CA GLU A 74 -2.98 26.44 8.81
C GLU A 74 -4.14 27.32 9.31
N LYS A 75 -3.94 27.96 10.48
CA LYS A 75 -4.91 28.92 11.06
C LYS A 75 -5.25 30.09 10.12
N SER A 76 -4.39 30.38 9.15
CA SER A 76 -4.57 31.41 8.13
C SER A 76 -5.62 31.04 7.07
N GLY A 77 -6.07 29.78 7.03
CA GLY A 77 -6.91 29.23 5.96
C GLY A 77 -6.12 28.78 4.73
N VAL A 78 -4.79 28.83 4.79
CA VAL A 78 -3.89 28.24 3.78
C VAL A 78 -3.65 26.78 4.15
N ALA A 79 -3.72 25.88 3.17
CA ALA A 79 -3.36 24.48 3.36
C ALA A 79 -1.97 24.19 2.78
N ASN A 80 -1.17 23.42 3.52
CA ASN A 80 0.07 22.85 3.02
C ASN A 80 -0.23 21.45 2.45
N LEU A 81 0.39 21.12 1.33
CA LEU A 81 0.27 19.83 0.64
C LEU A 81 1.65 19.18 0.51
N GLY A 82 1.74 17.86 0.68
CA GLY A 82 2.98 17.08 0.46
C GLY A 82 2.71 15.61 0.19
N LEU A 83 3.76 14.80 0.04
CA LEU A 83 3.67 13.33 -0.10
C LEU A 83 3.74 12.68 1.28
N ASP A 84 3.01 11.60 1.50
CA ASP A 84 3.11 10.85 2.75
C ASP A 84 4.43 10.07 2.87
N ASP A 85 4.72 9.63 4.10
CA ASP A 85 5.94 8.89 4.44
C ASP A 85 6.02 7.53 3.72
N LEU A 86 4.87 6.88 3.47
CA LEU A 86 4.81 5.59 2.80
C LEU A 86 5.31 5.69 1.35
N LEU A 87 4.76 6.61 0.56
CA LEU A 87 5.16 6.75 -0.83
C LEU A 87 6.64 7.11 -0.96
N GLN A 88 7.15 7.95 -0.06
CA GLN A 88 8.55 8.34 -0.04
C GLN A 88 9.47 7.18 0.34
N HIS A 89 9.09 6.40 1.34
CA HIS A 89 9.81 5.20 1.74
C HIS A 89 9.87 4.16 0.60
N LEU A 90 8.84 4.06 -0.24
CA LEU A 90 8.84 3.15 -1.38
C LEU A 90 9.70 3.66 -2.54
N THR A 91 9.57 4.94 -2.87
CA THR A 91 10.18 5.53 -4.07
C THR A 91 11.62 5.98 -3.86
N GLY A 92 12.01 6.28 -2.62
CA GLY A 92 13.30 6.81 -2.23
C GLY A 92 13.50 8.27 -2.61
N GLU A 93 14.73 8.65 -2.95
CA GLU A 93 15.06 10.02 -3.33
C GLU A 93 14.54 10.36 -4.72
N VAL A 94 13.40 11.06 -4.79
CA VAL A 94 12.75 11.44 -6.04
C VAL A 94 13.00 12.90 -6.41
N LYS A 95 13.03 13.18 -7.71
CA LYS A 95 13.01 14.54 -8.26
C LYS A 95 11.61 14.92 -8.69
N PHE A 96 11.22 16.18 -8.49
CA PHE A 96 9.96 16.68 -9.02
C PHE A 96 10.10 17.23 -10.44
N SER A 97 9.09 16.98 -11.26
CA SER A 97 8.88 17.63 -12.54
C SER A 97 7.40 18.04 -12.70
N ASN A 98 7.11 18.90 -13.69
CA ASN A 98 5.76 19.41 -13.94
C ASN A 98 5.14 20.11 -12.71
N LEU A 99 5.92 20.92 -11.98
CA LEU A 99 5.40 21.72 -10.88
C LEU A 99 4.54 22.89 -11.40
N ILE A 100 3.52 23.24 -10.63
CA ILE A 100 2.54 24.30 -10.90
C ILE A 100 3.07 25.62 -10.36
N ASN A 101 2.88 26.70 -11.11
CA ASN A 101 3.36 28.00 -10.68
C ASN A 101 2.42 28.64 -9.65
N PRO A 102 2.97 29.42 -8.69
CA PRO A 102 2.17 30.28 -7.84
C PRO A 102 1.26 31.20 -8.65
N GLY A 103 -0.02 31.27 -8.27
CA GLY A 103 -1.05 32.04 -8.95
C GLY A 103 -2.03 31.19 -9.76
N GLU A 104 -1.64 29.98 -10.17
CA GLU A 104 -2.49 29.07 -10.94
C GLU A 104 -3.58 28.41 -10.08
N ILE A 105 -4.66 28.00 -10.74
CA ILE A 105 -5.77 27.26 -10.13
C ILE A 105 -5.56 25.78 -10.43
N ILE A 106 -5.73 24.94 -9.42
CA ILE A 106 -5.77 23.48 -9.56
C ILE A 106 -7.10 22.96 -9.03
N ASN A 107 -7.67 21.96 -9.68
CA ASN A 107 -8.84 21.24 -9.19
C ASN A 107 -8.43 19.91 -8.55
N LYS A 108 -9.29 19.39 -7.67
CA LYS A 108 -9.16 18.03 -7.15
C LYS A 108 -9.09 17.03 -8.30
N GLY A 109 -8.12 16.13 -8.27
CA GLY A 109 -7.87 15.14 -9.30
C GLY A 109 -7.00 15.62 -10.46
N ASP A 110 -6.69 16.91 -10.57
CA ASP A 110 -5.72 17.40 -11.55
C ASP A 110 -4.29 16.98 -11.18
N LEU A 111 -3.40 16.93 -12.17
CA LEU A 111 -1.99 16.62 -11.97
C LEU A 111 -1.32 17.67 -11.07
N LEU A 112 -0.87 17.26 -9.89
CA LEU A 112 -0.21 18.11 -8.88
C LEU A 112 1.29 18.22 -9.13
N ALA A 113 1.93 17.09 -9.42
CA ALA A 113 3.34 16.98 -9.75
C ALA A 113 3.64 15.61 -10.37
N LYS A 114 4.81 15.48 -10.98
CA LYS A 114 5.41 14.17 -11.27
C LYS A 114 6.63 13.98 -10.37
N ILE A 115 6.81 12.76 -9.89
CA ILE A 115 8.04 12.34 -9.21
C ILE A 115 8.82 11.39 -10.12
N GLU A 116 10.13 11.56 -10.15
CA GLU A 116 11.05 10.84 -11.03
C GLU A 116 12.19 10.19 -10.25
N HIS A 117 12.48 8.94 -10.55
CA HIS A 117 13.64 8.20 -10.06
C HIS A 117 14.21 7.30 -11.16
N ASN A 118 15.46 7.51 -11.57
CA ASN A 118 16.14 6.73 -12.62
C ASN A 118 15.29 6.54 -13.89
N SER A 119 14.79 7.63 -14.47
CA SER A 119 13.93 7.66 -15.66
C SER A 119 12.56 6.99 -15.51
N LYS A 120 12.16 6.59 -14.30
CA LYS A 120 10.83 6.09 -13.96
C LYS A 120 10.02 7.21 -13.32
N LEU A 121 8.72 7.26 -13.62
CA LEU A 121 7.85 8.39 -13.29
C LEU A 121 6.56 7.92 -12.61
N LEU A 122 6.16 8.62 -11.55
CA LEU A 122 4.80 8.56 -11.00
C LEU A 122 4.14 9.95 -11.11
N LYS A 123 2.84 9.95 -11.39
CA LYS A 123 1.97 11.12 -11.42
C LYS A 123 1.24 11.21 -10.08
N ILE A 124 1.33 12.37 -9.45
CA ILE A 124 0.66 12.68 -8.20
C ILE A 124 -0.48 13.66 -8.51
N PHE A 125 -1.66 13.40 -7.95
CA PHE A 125 -2.86 14.18 -8.21
C PHE A 125 -3.28 15.00 -6.99
N SER A 126 -3.89 16.16 -7.24
CA SER A 126 -4.27 17.08 -6.16
C SER A 126 -5.44 16.51 -5.36
N PRO A 127 -5.36 16.48 -4.02
CA PRO A 127 -6.45 15.98 -3.20
C PRO A 127 -7.58 17.00 -3.02
N ILE A 128 -7.32 18.28 -3.32
CA ILE A 128 -8.26 19.40 -3.17
C ILE A 128 -8.11 20.41 -4.31
N SER A 129 -9.17 21.19 -4.54
CA SER A 129 -9.20 22.32 -5.45
C SER A 129 -8.77 23.61 -4.74
N GLY A 130 -8.08 24.49 -5.44
CA GLY A 130 -7.64 25.76 -4.88
C GLY A 130 -6.69 26.56 -5.77
N LYS A 131 -6.25 27.70 -5.24
CA LYS A 131 -5.21 28.53 -5.88
C LYS A 131 -3.86 28.26 -5.25
N ILE A 132 -2.86 27.91 -6.07
CA ILE A 132 -1.47 27.73 -5.59
C ILE A 132 -0.93 29.10 -5.16
N LEU A 133 -0.49 29.20 -3.91
CA LEU A 133 0.11 30.40 -3.35
C LEU A 133 1.62 30.34 -3.36
N LYS A 134 2.19 29.15 -3.16
CA LYS A 134 3.64 28.95 -3.09
C LYS A 134 4.01 27.52 -3.46
N THR A 135 5.15 27.38 -4.09
CA THR A 135 5.82 26.10 -4.36
C THR A 135 7.11 26.06 -3.54
N ASN A 136 7.44 24.91 -2.94
CA ASN A 136 8.63 24.77 -2.11
C ASN A 136 9.90 24.64 -2.97
N SER A 137 10.54 25.77 -3.24
CA SER A 137 11.78 25.82 -4.02
C SER A 137 12.97 25.14 -3.34
N MET A 138 12.90 24.81 -2.04
CA MET A 138 13.96 24.08 -1.36
C MET A 138 14.09 22.64 -1.86
N LEU A 139 13.00 22.03 -2.32
CA LEU A 139 13.00 20.64 -2.82
C LEU A 139 13.83 20.46 -4.10
N ASN A 140 14.05 21.54 -4.86
CA ASN A 140 14.96 21.51 -6.02
C ASN A 140 16.43 21.50 -5.62
N LYS A 141 16.76 22.01 -4.43
CA LYS A 141 18.14 22.07 -3.92
C LYS A 141 18.47 20.90 -3.01
N SER A 142 17.47 20.46 -2.24
CA SER A 142 17.56 19.42 -1.23
C SER A 142 16.36 18.46 -1.32
N PRO A 143 16.31 17.59 -2.34
CA PRO A 143 15.24 16.59 -2.48
C PRO A 143 15.19 15.59 -1.33
N GLU A 144 16.32 15.33 -0.66
CA GLU A 144 16.45 14.47 0.52
C GLU A 144 15.53 14.89 1.68
N MET A 145 15.18 16.18 1.74
CA MET A 145 14.31 16.76 2.76
C MET A 145 12.92 16.15 2.80
N LEU A 146 12.43 15.64 1.66
CA LEU A 146 11.18 14.88 1.62
C LEU A 146 11.28 13.73 2.61
N ASN A 147 12.29 12.87 2.44
CA ASN A 147 12.46 11.66 3.21
C ASN A 147 12.77 11.95 4.68
N GLU A 148 13.57 12.99 4.96
CA GLU A 148 13.95 13.36 6.33
C GLU A 148 12.78 13.94 7.14
N ASP A 149 12.05 14.91 6.57
CA ASP A 149 10.98 15.64 7.25
C ASP A 149 9.74 15.84 6.33
N PRO A 150 9.01 14.75 6.02
CA PRO A 150 7.94 14.74 5.02
C PRO A 150 6.77 15.65 5.39
N TYR A 151 6.54 15.88 6.68
CA TYR A 151 5.37 16.61 7.21
C TYR A 151 5.71 18.02 7.72
N GLY A 152 6.99 18.32 7.95
CA GLY A 152 7.46 19.65 8.31
C GLY A 152 7.96 20.40 7.09
N LYS A 153 9.24 20.24 6.76
CA LYS A 153 9.90 20.95 5.64
C LYS A 153 9.60 20.36 4.26
N GLY A 154 9.14 19.11 4.18
CA GLY A 154 8.83 18.36 2.97
C GLY A 154 7.51 18.71 2.26
N TRP A 155 6.85 19.82 2.62
CA TRP A 155 5.67 20.30 1.88
C TRP A 155 6.06 20.70 0.45
N ILE A 156 5.18 20.45 -0.53
CA ILE A 156 5.36 20.79 -1.94
C ILE A 156 4.69 22.12 -2.27
N TYR A 157 3.43 22.28 -1.87
CA TYR A 157 2.63 23.47 -2.17
C TYR A 157 1.97 24.06 -0.93
N LYS A 158 1.81 25.39 -0.96
CA LYS A 158 0.80 26.09 -0.17
C LYS A 158 -0.35 26.45 -1.08
N ILE A 159 -1.57 26.06 -0.72
CA ILE A 159 -2.78 26.27 -1.51
C ILE A 159 -3.82 27.04 -0.69
N LYS A 160 -4.55 27.95 -1.34
CA LYS A 160 -5.80 28.50 -0.81
C LYS A 160 -6.96 27.61 -1.26
N PRO A 161 -7.57 26.79 -0.38
CA PRO A 161 -8.61 25.85 -0.78
C PRO A 161 -9.85 26.58 -1.29
N SER A 162 -10.47 26.03 -2.34
CA SER A 162 -11.74 26.54 -2.89
C SER A 162 -12.96 25.90 -2.22
N ASN A 163 -12.89 24.60 -1.89
CA ASN A 163 -14.00 23.86 -1.29
C ASN A 163 -13.53 22.86 -0.23
N TRP A 164 -12.97 23.40 0.86
CA TRP A 164 -12.36 22.61 1.93
C TRP A 164 -13.29 21.50 2.45
N ILE A 165 -14.45 21.87 3.00
CA ILE A 165 -15.33 20.93 3.71
C ILE A 165 -15.78 19.78 2.80
N ALA A 166 -16.22 20.07 1.59
CA ALA A 166 -16.74 19.04 0.68
C ALA A 166 -15.63 18.07 0.22
N GLU A 167 -14.42 18.58 -0.01
CA GLU A 167 -13.35 17.78 -0.60
C GLU A 167 -12.54 16.99 0.42
N THR A 168 -12.42 17.49 1.66
CA THR A 168 -11.73 16.77 2.74
C THR A 168 -12.56 15.66 3.37
N ASN A 169 -13.87 15.61 3.12
CA ASN A 169 -14.74 14.51 3.60
C ASN A 169 -14.31 13.14 3.07
N SER A 170 -13.63 13.08 1.93
CA SER A 170 -13.09 11.84 1.37
C SER A 170 -11.66 11.51 1.82
N CYS A 171 -11.05 12.39 2.63
CA CYS A 171 -9.71 12.20 3.18
C CYS A 171 -9.80 11.48 4.53
N PHE A 172 -8.71 10.80 4.90
CA PHE A 172 -8.58 10.13 6.18
C PHE A 172 -7.98 11.10 7.20
N PHE A 173 -8.48 11.08 8.44
CA PHE A 173 -8.01 11.94 9.52
C PHE A 173 -7.93 11.15 10.82
N ALA A 174 -7.00 11.53 11.69
CA ALA A 174 -6.79 10.91 13.00
C ALA A 174 -6.61 9.37 12.96
N GLU A 175 -7.46 8.62 13.67
CA GLU A 175 -7.40 7.16 13.72
C GLU A 175 -7.65 6.53 12.34
N ASP A 176 -8.52 7.13 11.53
CA ASP A 176 -8.80 6.63 10.17
C ASP A 176 -7.57 6.72 9.27
N ALA A 177 -6.73 7.75 9.44
CA ALA A 177 -5.48 7.87 8.69
C ALA A 177 -4.50 6.75 9.04
N THR A 178 -4.41 6.40 10.33
CA THR A 178 -3.55 5.31 10.79
C THR A 178 -4.05 3.96 10.28
N ASN A 179 -5.35 3.73 10.36
CA ASN A 179 -6.00 2.52 9.86
C ASN A 179 -5.86 2.37 8.35
N TRP A 180 -6.02 3.47 7.60
CA TRP A 180 -5.80 3.49 6.16
C TRP A 180 -4.33 3.19 5.82
N ALA A 181 -3.37 3.91 6.40
CA ALA A 181 -1.95 3.74 6.11
C ALA A 181 -1.47 2.30 6.42
N THR A 182 -1.95 1.71 7.52
CA THR A 182 -1.61 0.33 7.88
C THR A 182 -2.15 -0.66 6.84
N LYS A 183 -3.40 -0.49 6.39
CA LYS A 183 -3.99 -1.34 5.33
C LYS A 183 -3.27 -1.13 4.00
N GLU A 184 -2.88 0.10 3.71
CA GLU A 184 -2.18 0.45 2.48
C GLU A 184 -0.80 -0.20 2.44
N LEU A 185 -0.06 -0.22 3.55
CA LEU A 185 1.20 -0.95 3.66
C LEU A 185 1.04 -2.44 3.35
N GLU A 186 0.01 -3.09 3.90
CA GLU A 186 -0.24 -4.51 3.65
C GLU A 186 -0.55 -4.78 2.18
N LYS A 187 -1.37 -3.93 1.53
CA LYS A 187 -1.61 -4.03 0.09
C LYS A 187 -0.33 -3.84 -0.72
N VAL A 188 0.53 -2.91 -0.32
CA VAL A 188 1.81 -2.70 -1.00
C VAL A 188 2.70 -3.93 -0.88
N LYS A 189 2.75 -4.58 0.29
CA LYS A 189 3.48 -5.85 0.47
C LYS A 189 2.96 -6.92 -0.48
N ASP A 190 1.64 -7.13 -0.51
CA ASP A 190 1.00 -8.10 -1.42
C ASP A 190 1.30 -7.77 -2.89
N PHE A 191 1.19 -6.50 -3.27
CA PHE A 191 1.51 -6.00 -4.61
C PHE A 191 2.96 -6.32 -5.00
N LEU A 192 3.92 -6.06 -4.12
CA LEU A 192 5.34 -6.29 -4.39
C LEU A 192 5.63 -7.79 -4.55
N ILE A 193 5.02 -8.65 -3.73
CA ILE A 193 5.14 -10.12 -3.85
C ILE A 193 4.64 -10.58 -5.21
N VAL A 194 3.46 -10.11 -5.62
CA VAL A 194 2.84 -10.48 -6.92
C VAL A 194 3.65 -9.95 -8.11
N SER A 195 4.07 -8.68 -8.05
CA SER A 195 4.81 -8.02 -9.13
C SER A 195 6.18 -8.66 -9.35
N MET A 196 6.89 -9.02 -8.29
CA MET A 196 8.17 -9.73 -8.38
C MET A 196 8.00 -11.08 -9.07
N GLY A 197 6.98 -11.86 -8.72
CA GLY A 197 6.71 -13.16 -9.35
C GLY A 197 6.35 -13.07 -10.83
N LYS A 198 5.78 -11.94 -11.29
CA LYS A 198 5.46 -11.73 -12.72
C LYS A 198 6.67 -11.33 -13.57
N HIS A 199 7.64 -10.64 -12.98
CA HIS A 199 8.74 -10.01 -13.72
C HIS A 199 10.11 -10.67 -13.52
N SER A 200 10.24 -11.64 -12.61
CA SER A 200 11.47 -12.40 -12.40
C SER A 200 11.62 -13.57 -13.38
N HIS A 201 12.69 -13.60 -14.20
CA HIS A 201 13.03 -14.75 -15.06
C HIS A 201 13.69 -15.92 -14.30
N GLU A 202 14.08 -15.70 -13.04
CA GLU A 202 14.43 -16.75 -12.07
C GLU A 202 13.62 -16.53 -10.79
N PRO A 203 13.19 -17.59 -10.09
CA PRO A 203 12.52 -17.46 -8.81
C PRO A 203 13.53 -17.00 -7.75
N SER A 204 13.83 -15.71 -7.70
CA SER A 204 14.45 -15.11 -6.53
C SER A 204 13.40 -15.16 -5.41
N ILE A 205 13.41 -16.28 -4.69
CA ILE A 205 12.81 -16.40 -3.37
C ILE A 205 13.57 -15.40 -2.50
N ILE A 206 13.04 -14.18 -2.39
CA ILE A 206 13.39 -13.34 -1.25
C ILE A 206 12.78 -14.09 -0.07
N THR A 207 13.61 -14.86 0.63
CA THR A 207 13.30 -15.14 2.02
C THR A 207 13.20 -13.76 2.66
N LEU A 208 12.00 -13.40 3.15
CA LEU A 208 11.83 -12.30 4.07
C LEU A 208 12.59 -12.66 5.35
N GLN A 209 13.92 -12.60 5.30
CA GLN A 209 14.81 -13.03 6.37
C GLN A 209 14.70 -12.06 7.56
N ASP A 210 14.22 -10.84 7.29
CA ASP A 210 13.89 -9.78 8.26
C ASP A 210 12.44 -9.86 8.76
N GLY A 211 11.81 -11.03 8.74
CA GLY A 211 10.50 -11.24 9.39
C GLY A 211 9.30 -10.58 8.70
N GLY A 212 9.42 -10.17 7.43
CA GLY A 212 8.32 -9.59 6.65
C GLY A 212 8.33 -8.06 6.54
N GLU A 213 9.44 -7.41 6.92
CA GLU A 213 9.61 -5.96 6.80
C GLU A 213 9.96 -5.54 5.37
N LEU A 214 9.44 -4.39 4.95
CA LEU A 214 9.81 -3.76 3.68
C LEU A 214 11.12 -3.01 3.86
N ARG A 215 12.06 -3.20 2.94
CA ARG A 215 13.29 -2.39 2.89
C ARG A 215 12.94 -0.98 2.41
N ASN A 216 13.70 0.02 2.86
CA ASN A 216 13.62 1.36 2.27
C ASN A 216 13.91 1.29 0.77
N ASN A 217 13.22 2.13 0.01
CA ASN A 217 13.38 2.35 -1.43
C ASN A 217 13.06 1.09 -2.27
N THR A 218 12.16 0.22 -1.81
CA THR A 218 11.81 -1.03 -2.50
C THR A 218 11.39 -0.84 -3.95
N LEU A 219 10.62 0.20 -4.27
CA LEU A 219 10.15 0.45 -5.63
C LEU A 219 11.30 0.97 -6.52
N SER A 220 12.30 1.62 -5.93
CA SER A 220 13.40 2.30 -6.65
C SER A 220 14.24 1.36 -7.52
N GLU A 221 14.40 0.10 -7.11
CA GLU A 221 15.19 -0.94 -7.80
C GLU A 221 14.35 -1.71 -8.85
N LEU A 222 13.02 -1.59 -8.82
CA LEU A 222 12.13 -2.41 -9.64
C LEU A 222 12.00 -1.90 -11.09
N PRO A 223 11.64 -2.79 -12.04
CA PRO A 223 11.43 -2.42 -13.45
C PRO A 223 10.36 -1.35 -13.64
N ASN A 224 10.39 -0.66 -14.79
CA ASN A 224 9.44 0.41 -15.09
C ASN A 224 7.99 -0.10 -15.18
N GLU A 225 7.79 -1.35 -15.58
CA GLU A 225 6.49 -2.02 -15.62
C GLU A 225 5.82 -2.01 -14.24
N VAL A 226 6.60 -2.33 -13.18
CA VAL A 226 6.12 -2.32 -11.80
C VAL A 226 5.76 -0.90 -11.34
N TRP A 227 6.47 0.13 -11.82
CA TRP A 227 6.10 1.53 -11.56
C TRP A 227 4.77 1.91 -12.22
N GLN A 228 4.50 1.40 -13.43
CA GLN A 228 3.21 1.63 -14.10
C GLN A 228 2.06 0.92 -13.40
N ASP A 229 2.29 -0.32 -12.94
CA ASP A 229 1.29 -1.06 -12.16
C ASP A 229 1.03 -0.37 -10.82
N PHE A 230 2.08 0.09 -10.14
CA PHE A 230 1.95 0.85 -8.89
C PHE A 230 1.15 2.15 -9.09
N GLN A 231 1.43 2.92 -10.15
CA GLN A 231 0.64 4.10 -10.52
C GLN A 231 -0.85 3.77 -10.64
N LYS A 232 -1.16 2.66 -11.31
CA LYS A 232 -2.54 2.25 -11.59
C LYS A 232 -3.28 1.80 -10.34
N GLU A 233 -2.62 1.05 -9.47
CA GLU A 233 -3.25 0.43 -8.31
C GLU A 233 -3.36 1.37 -7.10
N PHE A 234 -2.39 2.27 -6.91
CA PHE A 234 -2.27 3.07 -5.68
C PHE A 234 -2.43 4.59 -5.89
N LEU A 235 -2.26 5.11 -7.11
CA LEU A 235 -2.21 6.57 -7.35
C LEU A 235 -3.28 7.12 -8.31
N ASN A 236 -4.07 6.26 -8.96
CA ASN A 236 -5.10 6.66 -9.92
C ASN A 236 -6.52 6.66 -9.31
N HIS A 237 -6.67 6.99 -8.03
CA HIS A 237 -7.97 7.08 -7.37
C HIS A 237 -8.62 8.46 -7.62
N THR A 238 -8.97 8.73 -8.88
CA THR A 238 -9.76 9.89 -9.33
C THR A 238 -11.18 9.50 -9.66
#